data_AF-A0A7S2FX27-F1
#
_entry.id   AF-A0A7S2FX27-F1
#
_cell.length_a   1.000
_cell.length_b   1.000
_cell.length_c   1.000
_cell.angle_alpha   90.00
_cell.angle_beta   90.00
_cell.angle_gamma   90.00
#
_symmetry.space_group_name_H-M   'P 1'
#
loop_
_entity.id
_entity.type
_entity.pdbx_description
1 polymer ?
#
loop_
_entity_poly.entity_id
_entity_poly.type
_entity_poly.pdbx_seq_one_letter_code
_entity_poly.pdbx_strand_id
1 'polypeptide(L)'
;TLIMKDADSTLSTVTSAIVYLLKVRTPLMDLVMQWGYVAQILTLLRRGLDAGLLGFLVQSTLRLIHQIVECTSCVEALIASPEGVLKVMLRLLVPDLSRDAAFIVQGLLSLFQSKKAHGYPILVETSIANSLTTKLLEDVLENPQLAQVIDPAACKVHTVSLLKLLVEDMTYGDQIGEILDGHPAWRKYKHQDHTLFLTADQRVDYFLTSDTPDAPQLLTWSGSVAETTADTRALRLKDGSTTTTTTTTTT
;
A
#
# COMPACT_ATOMS: atom_id res chain seq x y z
N THR A 1 3.21 -28.61 5.64
CA THR A 1 4.10 -27.46 5.35
C THR A 1 4.01 -26.99 3.90
N LEU A 2 4.02 -27.86 2.87
CA LEU A 2 3.81 -27.44 1.46
C LEU A 2 2.42 -26.84 1.19
N ILE A 3 1.34 -27.44 1.72
CA ILE A 3 -0.05 -26.97 1.52
C ILE A 3 -0.30 -25.57 2.10
N MET A 4 0.36 -25.22 3.22
CA MET A 4 0.21 -23.88 3.83
C MET A 4 0.93 -22.81 3.01
N LYS A 5 2.07 -23.15 2.39
CA LYS A 5 2.82 -22.21 1.54
C LYS A 5 2.03 -21.83 0.29
N ASP A 6 1.33 -22.78 -0.32
CA ASP A 6 0.44 -22.53 -1.47
C ASP A 6 -0.82 -21.74 -1.07
N ALA A 7 -1.38 -22.01 0.12
CA ALA A 7 -2.52 -21.25 0.63
C ALA A 7 -2.15 -19.79 0.92
N ASP A 8 -0.97 -19.56 1.51
CA ASP A 8 -0.45 -18.22 1.80
C ASP A 8 -0.15 -17.43 0.52
N SER A 9 0.44 -18.06 -0.50
CA SER A 9 0.65 -17.42 -1.81
C SER A 9 -0.65 -17.15 -2.55
N THR A 10 -1.63 -18.06 -2.43
CA THR A 10 -2.96 -17.87 -3.01
C THR A 10 -3.68 -16.69 -2.36
N LEU A 11 -3.60 -16.56 -1.03
CA LEU A 11 -4.21 -15.45 -0.30
C LEU A 11 -3.60 -14.11 -0.71
N SER A 12 -2.27 -14.01 -0.82
CA SER A 12 -1.58 -12.80 -1.31
C SER A 12 -2.04 -12.43 -2.73
N THR A 13 -2.10 -13.43 -3.63
CA THR A 13 -2.49 -13.23 -5.04
C THR A 13 -3.95 -12.76 -5.15
N VAL A 14 -4.87 -13.44 -4.46
CA VAL A 14 -6.30 -13.07 -4.44
C VAL A 14 -6.49 -11.69 -3.84
N THR A 15 -5.76 -11.37 -2.75
CA THR A 15 -5.82 -10.05 -2.14
C THR A 15 -5.40 -8.95 -3.12
N SER A 16 -4.28 -9.16 -3.81
CA SER A 16 -3.80 -8.21 -4.84
C SER A 16 -4.85 -8.00 -5.93
N ALA A 17 -5.45 -9.08 -6.44
CA ALA A 17 -6.52 -8.99 -7.44
C ALA A 17 -7.74 -8.20 -6.94
N ILE A 18 -8.16 -8.41 -5.69
CA ILE A 18 -9.26 -7.65 -5.06
C ILE A 18 -8.89 -6.18 -4.94
N VAL A 19 -7.70 -5.84 -4.43
CA VAL A 19 -7.24 -4.46 -4.29
C VAL A 19 -7.25 -3.75 -5.65
N TYR A 20 -6.70 -4.36 -6.70
CA TYR A 20 -6.73 -3.80 -8.05
C TYR A 20 -8.14 -3.63 -8.60
N LEU A 21 -9.01 -4.63 -8.38
CA LEU A 21 -10.39 -4.55 -8.83
C LEU A 21 -11.13 -3.38 -8.17
N LEU A 22 -10.98 -3.19 -6.86
CA LEU A 22 -11.58 -2.08 -6.12
C LEU A 22 -11.03 -0.72 -6.56
N LYS A 23 -9.72 -0.65 -6.84
CA LYS A 23 -9.06 0.56 -7.34
C LYS A 23 -9.53 0.97 -8.74
N VAL A 24 -9.71 0.00 -9.65
CA VAL A 24 -10.18 0.26 -11.03
C VAL A 24 -11.69 0.50 -11.08
N ARG A 25 -12.46 -0.18 -10.23
CA ARG A 25 -13.93 -0.13 -10.21
C ARG A 25 -14.41 0.36 -8.86
N THR A 26 -14.29 1.66 -8.64
CA THR A 26 -14.71 2.32 -7.40
C THR A 26 -16.16 2.05 -6.97
N PRO A 27 -17.17 1.84 -7.85
CA PRO A 27 -18.53 1.51 -7.41
C PRO A 27 -18.64 0.16 -6.67
N LEU A 28 -17.66 -0.73 -6.80
CA LEU A 28 -17.64 -1.98 -6.05
C LEU A 28 -17.41 -1.74 -4.54
N MET A 29 -16.82 -0.61 -4.15
CA MET A 29 -16.66 -0.26 -2.75
C MET A 29 -17.99 -0.10 -2.02
N ASP A 30 -19.00 0.44 -2.71
CA ASP A 30 -20.35 0.55 -2.14
C ASP A 30 -20.94 -0.83 -1.86
N LEU A 31 -20.67 -1.82 -2.72
CA LEU A 31 -21.10 -3.20 -2.51
C LEU A 31 -20.33 -3.87 -1.36
N VAL A 32 -19.02 -3.67 -1.27
CA VAL A 32 -18.18 -4.16 -0.16
C VAL A 32 -18.69 -3.65 1.18
N MET A 33 -19.11 -2.38 1.23
CA MET A 33 -19.73 -1.78 2.39
C MET A 33 -21.12 -2.40 2.67
N GLN A 34 -22.00 -2.47 1.67
CA GLN A 34 -23.36 -3.02 1.82
C GLN A 34 -23.37 -4.48 2.29
N TRP A 35 -22.40 -5.28 1.86
CA TRP A 35 -22.24 -6.67 2.29
C TRP A 35 -21.60 -6.82 3.67
N GLY A 36 -21.20 -5.73 4.32
CA GLY A 36 -20.60 -5.73 5.65
C GLY A 36 -19.16 -6.25 5.68
N TYR A 37 -18.48 -6.34 4.53
CA TYR A 37 -17.12 -6.87 4.46
C TYR A 37 -16.09 -5.96 5.13
N VAL A 38 -16.34 -4.64 5.20
CA VAL A 38 -15.48 -3.69 5.90
C VAL A 38 -15.27 -4.10 7.36
N ALA A 39 -16.36 -4.38 8.09
CA ALA A 39 -16.28 -4.82 9.48
C ALA A 39 -15.65 -6.21 9.60
N GLN A 40 -15.98 -7.13 8.69
CA GLN A 40 -15.42 -8.49 8.69
C GLN A 40 -13.90 -8.52 8.48
N ILE A 41 -13.37 -7.68 7.60
CA ILE A 41 -11.92 -7.57 7.37
C ILE A 41 -11.21 -7.13 8.65
N LEU A 42 -11.76 -6.13 9.35
CA LEU A 42 -11.19 -5.66 10.61
C LEU A 42 -11.29 -6.71 11.73
N THR A 43 -12.43 -7.41 11.84
CA THR A 43 -12.59 -8.52 12.78
C THR A 43 -11.63 -9.67 12.46
N LEU A 44 -11.38 -9.98 11.18
CA LEU A 44 -10.44 -11.01 10.77
C LEU A 44 -9.00 -10.64 11.17
N LEU A 45 -8.60 -9.38 10.93
CA LEU A 45 -7.30 -8.87 11.38
C LEU A 45 -7.15 -8.97 12.89
N ARG A 46 -8.15 -8.49 13.66
CA ARG A 46 -8.12 -8.57 15.13
C ARG A 46 -8.00 -10.02 15.63
N ARG A 47 -8.81 -10.93 15.09
CA ARG A 47 -8.76 -12.36 15.46
C ARG A 47 -7.42 -12.99 15.09
N GLY A 48 -6.83 -12.59 13.96
CA GLY A 48 -5.48 -13.00 13.58
C GLY A 48 -4.45 -12.58 14.62
N LEU A 49 -4.50 -11.32 15.06
CA LEU A 49 -3.64 -10.80 16.13
C LEU A 49 -3.86 -11.50 17.47
N ASP A 50 -5.11 -11.74 17.86
CA ASP A 50 -5.45 -12.45 19.10
C ASP A 50 -4.93 -13.90 19.09
N ALA A 51 -4.87 -14.52 17.91
CA ALA A 51 -4.33 -15.86 17.71
C ALA A 51 -2.79 -15.88 17.52
N GLY A 52 -2.11 -14.73 17.59
CA GLY A 52 -0.67 -14.62 17.35
C GLY A 52 -0.26 -14.92 15.90
N LEU A 53 -1.21 -14.88 14.95
CA LEU A 53 -0.92 -15.07 13.54
C LEU A 53 -0.27 -13.79 12.99
N LEU A 54 0.98 -13.92 12.56
CA LEU A 54 1.73 -12.89 11.85
C LEU A 54 2.06 -13.38 10.43
N GLY A 55 2.37 -12.45 9.52
CA GLY A 55 2.71 -12.77 8.12
C GLY A 55 1.56 -12.51 7.16
N PHE A 56 1.33 -13.41 6.20
CA PHE A 56 0.48 -13.17 5.02
C PHE A 56 -0.96 -12.79 5.36
N LEU A 57 -1.58 -13.36 6.40
CA LEU A 57 -2.95 -12.98 6.79
C LEU A 57 -3.05 -11.52 7.20
N VAL A 58 -2.12 -11.07 8.06
CA VAL A 58 -2.05 -9.69 8.53
C VAL A 58 -1.74 -8.75 7.37
N GLN A 59 -0.78 -9.12 6.52
CA GLN A 59 -0.43 -8.33 5.35
C GLN A 59 -1.61 -8.21 4.38
N SER A 60 -2.26 -9.32 4.04
CA SER A 60 -3.43 -9.31 3.14
C SER A 60 -4.58 -8.47 3.69
N THR A 61 -4.93 -8.65 4.96
CA THR A 61 -6.01 -7.87 5.59
C THR A 61 -5.65 -6.39 5.70
N LEU A 62 -4.41 -6.05 6.03
CA LEU A 62 -3.94 -4.66 6.05
C LEU A 62 -3.96 -4.02 4.66
N ARG A 63 -3.62 -4.77 3.61
CA ARG A 63 -3.68 -4.32 2.21
C ARG A 63 -5.11 -4.00 1.78
N LEU A 64 -6.07 -4.82 2.20
CA LEU A 64 -7.49 -4.53 2.00
C LEU A 64 -7.92 -3.29 2.81
N ILE A 65 -7.53 -3.16 4.07
CA ILE A 65 -7.85 -2.00 4.92
C ILE A 65 -7.34 -0.71 4.28
N HIS A 66 -6.10 -0.71 3.80
CA HIS A 66 -5.51 0.44 3.12
C HIS A 66 -6.32 0.87 1.90
N GLN A 67 -6.71 -0.09 1.04
CA GLN A 67 -7.54 0.20 -0.13
C GLN A 67 -8.95 0.71 0.25
N ILE A 68 -9.56 0.15 1.30
CA ILE A 68 -10.92 0.56 1.68
C ILE A 68 -10.97 1.92 2.36
N VAL A 69 -9.87 2.33 3.02
CA VAL A 69 -9.75 3.65 3.67
C VAL A 69 -9.74 4.81 2.67
N GLU A 70 -9.44 4.56 1.39
CA GLU A 70 -9.60 5.57 0.33
C GLU A 70 -11.07 5.97 0.08
N CYS A 71 -12.04 5.21 0.61
CA CYS A 71 -13.46 5.49 0.52
C CYS A 71 -14.01 5.99 1.86
N THR A 72 -14.52 7.23 1.88
CA THR A 72 -15.07 7.88 3.09
C THR A 72 -16.16 7.05 3.78
N SER A 73 -17.08 6.44 3.03
CA SER A 73 -18.16 5.63 3.61
C SER A 73 -17.63 4.34 4.27
N CYS A 74 -16.57 3.76 3.73
CA CYS A 74 -15.89 2.63 4.38
C CYS A 74 -15.14 3.06 5.64
N VAL A 75 -14.55 4.27 5.65
CA VAL A 75 -13.95 4.85 6.87
C VAL A 75 -15.00 5.02 7.98
N GLU A 76 -16.20 5.49 7.65
CA GLU A 76 -17.30 5.58 8.62
C GLU A 76 -17.65 4.22 9.22
N ALA A 77 -17.76 3.19 8.38
CA ALA A 77 -18.00 1.82 8.84
C ALA A 77 -16.83 1.27 9.69
N LEU A 78 -15.58 1.61 9.39
CA LEU A 78 -14.41 1.24 10.19
C LEU A 78 -14.39 1.92 11.56
N ILE A 79 -14.74 3.21 11.61
CA ILE A 79 -14.82 3.96 12.88
C ILE A 79 -15.95 3.43 13.75
N ALA A 80 -17.10 3.11 13.15
CA ALA A 80 -18.25 2.56 13.86
C ALA A 80 -18.05 1.08 14.30
N SER A 81 -17.01 0.41 13.82
CA SER A 81 -16.75 -0.98 14.16
C SER A 81 -16.45 -1.15 15.66
N PRO A 82 -17.06 -2.14 16.34
CA PRO A 82 -16.86 -2.38 17.77
C PRO A 82 -15.40 -2.71 18.13
N GLU A 83 -14.62 -3.19 17.16
CA GLU A 83 -13.21 -3.53 17.35
C GLU A 83 -12.33 -2.29 17.55
N GLY A 84 -12.77 -1.13 17.04
CA GLY A 84 -12.02 0.12 17.03
C GLY A 84 -10.80 0.04 16.11
N VAL A 85 -10.95 0.49 14.86
CA VAL A 85 -9.89 0.42 13.82
C VAL A 85 -8.54 0.96 14.32
N LEU A 86 -8.54 2.08 15.03
CA LEU A 86 -7.33 2.68 15.59
C LEU A 86 -6.60 1.73 16.55
N LYS A 87 -7.34 1.05 17.46
CA LYS A 87 -6.75 0.13 18.44
C LYS A 87 -6.13 -1.08 17.75
N VAL A 88 -6.80 -1.61 16.74
CA VAL A 88 -6.29 -2.74 15.95
C VAL A 88 -5.02 -2.34 15.20
N MET A 89 -4.99 -1.16 14.57
CA MET A 89 -3.81 -0.67 13.86
C MET A 89 -2.65 -0.34 14.80
N LEU A 90 -2.92 0.19 16.00
CA LEU A 90 -1.87 0.43 17.02
C LEU A 90 -1.25 -0.89 17.51
N ARG A 91 -2.04 -1.96 17.67
CA ARG A 91 -1.52 -3.29 18.04
C ARG A 91 -0.61 -3.91 16.99
N LEU A 92 -0.72 -3.49 15.72
CA LEU A 92 0.20 -3.90 14.67
C LEU A 92 1.55 -3.19 14.74
N LEU A 93 1.59 -2.03 15.38
CA LEU A 93 2.75 -1.14 15.42
C LEU A 93 3.56 -1.30 16.71
N VAL A 94 2.90 -1.70 17.81
CA VAL A 94 3.44 -1.72 19.19
C VAL A 94 3.05 -3.04 19.85
N PRO A 95 3.91 -3.71 20.65
CA PRO A 95 5.19 -3.22 21.21
C PRO A 95 6.43 -3.39 20.32
N ASP A 96 6.46 -4.40 19.46
CA ASP A 96 7.58 -4.61 18.54
C ASP A 96 7.25 -3.95 17.20
N LEU A 97 8.12 -3.05 16.75
CA LEU A 97 7.88 -2.32 15.51
C LEU A 97 7.89 -3.29 14.33
N SER A 98 6.73 -3.47 13.72
CA SER A 98 6.57 -4.38 12.58
C SER A 98 7.46 -3.98 11.41
N ARG A 99 7.95 -4.96 10.64
CA ARG A 99 8.68 -4.69 9.39
C ARG A 99 7.84 -3.90 8.39
N ASP A 100 6.52 -4.06 8.44
CA ASP A 100 5.52 -3.38 7.61
C ASP A 100 5.05 -2.04 8.23
N ALA A 101 5.76 -1.51 9.24
CA ALA A 101 5.36 -0.28 9.96
C ALA A 101 5.08 0.90 9.04
N ALA A 102 5.88 1.11 7.99
CA ALA A 102 5.66 2.16 7.01
C ALA A 102 4.23 2.11 6.42
N PHE A 103 3.80 0.90 6.08
CA PHE A 103 2.51 0.65 5.48
C PHE A 103 1.35 0.77 6.48
N ILE A 104 1.55 0.30 7.71
CA ILE A 104 0.59 0.47 8.80
C ILE A 104 0.35 1.96 9.09
N VAL A 105 1.43 2.73 9.21
CA VAL A 105 1.37 4.18 9.46
C VAL A 105 0.75 4.91 8.27
N GLN A 106 1.03 4.49 7.03
CA GLN A 106 0.37 5.03 5.85
C GLN A 106 -1.14 4.81 5.90
N GLY A 107 -1.60 3.60 6.27
CA GLY A 107 -3.03 3.32 6.44
C GLY A 107 -3.68 4.17 7.53
N LEU A 108 -2.99 4.37 8.66
CA LEU A 108 -3.41 5.30 9.70
C LEU A 108 -3.50 6.73 9.16
N LEU A 109 -2.49 7.20 8.43
CA LEU A 109 -2.49 8.53 7.81
C LEU A 109 -3.70 8.71 6.87
N SER A 110 -3.96 7.75 5.99
CA SER A 110 -5.11 7.79 5.09
C SER A 110 -6.45 7.80 5.84
N LEU A 111 -6.54 7.10 6.98
CA LEU A 111 -7.73 7.12 7.83
C LEU A 111 -8.00 8.54 8.38
N PHE A 112 -6.98 9.22 8.88
CA PHE A 112 -7.10 10.59 9.39
C PHE A 112 -7.21 11.66 8.29
N GLN A 113 -6.81 11.37 7.05
CA GLN A 113 -7.04 12.28 5.92
C GLN A 113 -8.52 12.37 5.53
N SER A 114 -9.34 11.39 5.93
CA SER A 114 -10.78 11.35 5.67
C SER A 114 -11.59 12.26 6.60
N LYS A 115 -11.19 13.55 6.71
CA LYS A 115 -11.81 14.57 7.59
C LYS A 115 -13.30 14.80 7.36
N LYS A 116 -13.83 14.36 6.20
CA LYS A 116 -15.25 14.47 5.84
C LYS A 116 -16.13 13.36 6.44
N ALA A 117 -15.54 12.30 6.98
CA ALA A 117 -16.30 11.22 7.60
C ALA A 117 -17.02 11.72 8.86
N HIS A 118 -18.30 11.39 9.03
CA HIS A 118 -19.07 11.85 10.19
C HIS A 118 -18.48 11.39 11.53
N GLY A 119 -17.85 10.21 11.55
CA GLY A 119 -17.18 9.65 12.72
C GLY A 119 -15.78 10.24 13.00
N TYR A 120 -15.29 11.17 12.18
CA TYR A 120 -13.93 11.70 12.32
C TYR A 120 -13.65 12.34 13.70
N PRO A 121 -14.55 13.13 14.33
CA PRO A 121 -14.31 13.64 15.68
C PRO A 121 -14.10 12.54 16.72
N ILE A 122 -14.86 11.44 16.63
CA ILE A 122 -14.73 10.26 17.50
C ILE A 122 -13.37 9.59 17.27
N LEU A 123 -12.91 9.53 16.03
CA LEU A 123 -11.59 9.00 15.70
C LEU A 123 -10.47 9.83 16.32
N VAL A 124 -10.57 11.16 16.29
CA VAL A 124 -9.57 12.06 16.91
C VAL A 124 -9.61 11.96 18.43
N GLU A 125 -10.80 11.95 19.04
CA GLU A 125 -10.95 11.76 20.49
C GLU A 125 -10.35 10.41 20.95
N THR A 126 -10.65 9.33 20.24
CA THR A 126 -10.07 8.02 20.52
C THR A 126 -8.55 8.01 20.31
N SER A 127 -8.01 8.80 19.39
CA SER A 127 -6.56 8.95 19.21
C SER A 127 -5.87 9.53 20.44
N ILE A 128 -6.49 10.53 21.07
CA ILE A 128 -5.98 11.16 22.30
C ILE A 128 -6.09 10.17 23.46
N ALA A 129 -7.24 9.50 23.59
CA ALA A 129 -7.48 8.52 24.65
C ALA A 129 -6.53 7.31 24.60
N ASN A 130 -6.03 6.94 23.41
CA ASN A 130 -5.06 5.85 23.23
C ASN A 130 -3.60 6.36 23.10
N SER A 131 -3.36 7.65 23.39
CA SER A 131 -2.03 8.27 23.34
C SER A 131 -1.31 8.07 22.00
N LEU A 132 -2.05 8.13 20.88
CA LEU A 132 -1.52 7.87 19.53
C LEU A 132 -0.26 8.71 19.26
N THR A 133 -0.29 10.00 19.58
CA THR A 133 0.82 10.93 19.32
C THR A 133 2.10 10.54 20.06
N THR A 134 2.00 10.21 21.34
CA THR A 134 3.13 9.72 22.15
C THR A 134 3.68 8.42 21.58
N LYS A 135 2.82 7.46 21.24
CA LYS A 135 3.23 6.18 20.64
C LYS A 135 3.93 6.34 19.31
N LEU A 136 3.45 7.23 18.45
CA LEU A 136 4.09 7.52 17.17
C LEU A 136 5.49 8.16 17.35
N LEU A 137 5.70 8.96 18.39
CA LEU A 137 7.02 9.53 18.67
C LEU A 137 7.97 8.49 19.29
N GLU A 138 7.54 7.83 20.37
CA GLU A 138 8.39 6.95 21.17
C GLU A 138 8.55 5.58 20.52
N ASP A 139 7.44 4.94 20.15
CA ASP A 139 7.42 3.54 19.68
C ASP A 139 7.74 3.43 18.19
N VAL A 140 7.72 4.53 17.41
CA VAL A 140 8.01 4.53 15.97
C VAL A 140 9.23 5.39 15.60
N LEU A 141 9.19 6.71 15.85
CA LEU A 141 10.24 7.62 15.36
C LEU A 141 11.56 7.48 16.10
N GLU A 142 11.52 7.37 17.42
CA GLU A 142 12.72 7.20 18.26
C GLU A 142 13.06 5.71 18.49
N ASN A 143 12.29 4.79 17.91
CA ASN A 143 12.52 3.36 18.08
C ASN A 143 13.78 2.91 17.32
N PRO A 144 14.75 2.25 18.00
CA PRO A 144 15.97 1.76 17.34
C PRO A 144 15.71 0.69 16.26
N GLN A 145 14.58 -0.04 16.34
CA GLN A 145 14.19 -1.05 15.36
C GLN A 145 13.67 -0.44 14.05
N LEU A 146 13.51 0.89 13.96
CA LEU A 146 13.07 1.56 12.74
C LEU A 146 13.97 1.23 11.54
N ALA A 147 15.27 0.99 11.76
CA ALA A 147 16.20 0.57 10.71
C ALA A 147 15.89 -0.83 10.10
N GLN A 148 15.05 -1.64 10.76
CA GLN A 148 14.62 -2.96 10.31
C GLN A 148 13.28 -2.95 9.55
N VAL A 149 12.62 -1.79 9.51
CA VAL A 149 11.44 -1.56 8.68
C VAL A 149 11.85 -1.60 7.21
N ILE A 150 11.00 -2.16 6.36
CA ILE A 150 11.28 -2.31 4.92
C ILE A 150 11.56 -0.96 4.27
N ASP A 151 10.74 0.05 4.58
CA ASP A 151 10.94 1.43 4.15
C ASP A 151 10.96 2.39 5.37
N PRO A 152 12.13 2.58 5.99
CA PRO A 152 12.25 3.44 7.16
C PRO A 152 12.05 4.92 6.82
N ALA A 153 12.34 5.33 5.58
CA ALA A 153 12.17 6.72 5.14
C ALA A 153 10.68 7.05 5.00
N ALA A 154 9.93 6.23 4.26
CA ALA A 154 8.48 6.40 4.14
C ALA A 154 7.79 6.30 5.50
N CYS A 155 8.22 5.37 6.37
CA CYS A 155 7.69 5.29 7.73
C CYS A 155 7.82 6.63 8.47
N LYS A 156 9.02 7.22 8.50
CA LYS A 156 9.24 8.54 9.14
C LYS A 156 8.36 9.63 8.53
N VAL A 157 8.31 9.70 7.20
CA VAL A 157 7.52 10.71 6.48
C VAL A 157 6.04 10.58 6.85
N HIS A 158 5.48 9.38 6.74
CA HIS A 158 4.08 9.13 7.07
C HIS A 158 3.77 9.41 8.54
N THR A 159 4.66 9.03 9.47
CA THR A 159 4.48 9.31 10.89
C THR A 159 4.45 10.82 11.16
N VAL A 160 5.41 11.58 10.63
CA VAL A 160 5.44 13.04 10.84
C VAL A 160 4.26 13.72 10.14
N SER A 161 3.89 13.29 8.94
CA SER A 161 2.69 13.79 8.25
C SER A 161 1.42 13.54 9.06
N LEU A 162 1.28 12.37 9.68
CA LEU A 162 0.14 12.05 10.55
C LEU A 162 0.13 12.95 11.80
N LEU A 163 1.27 13.15 12.45
CA LEU A 163 1.36 14.05 13.60
C LEU A 163 1.00 15.50 13.24
N LYS A 164 1.51 16.03 12.12
CA LYS A 164 1.14 17.38 11.64
C LYS A 164 -0.35 17.47 11.31
N LEU A 165 -0.90 16.46 10.63
CA LEU A 165 -2.32 16.41 10.27
C LEU A 165 -3.23 16.46 11.50
N LEU A 166 -2.83 15.81 12.60
CA LEU A 166 -3.55 15.83 13.88
C LEU A 166 -3.49 17.18 14.58
N VAL A 167 -2.36 17.90 14.48
CA VAL A 167 -2.22 19.26 15.03
C VAL A 167 -3.05 20.28 14.23
N GLU A 168 -3.22 20.04 12.93
CA GLU A 168 -4.10 20.85 12.06
C GLU A 168 -5.61 20.57 12.27
N ASP A 169 -5.97 19.76 13.26
CA ASP A 169 -7.37 19.49 13.58
C ASP A 169 -8.07 20.72 14.17
N MET A 170 -9.27 21.04 13.71
CA MET A 170 -9.98 22.25 14.13
C MET A 170 -10.49 22.20 15.57
N THR A 171 -10.70 21.01 16.14
CA THR A 171 -11.33 20.85 17.46
C THR A 171 -10.31 20.48 18.52
N TYR A 172 -9.42 19.53 18.21
CA TYR A 172 -8.46 19.02 19.17
C TYR A 172 -7.00 19.37 18.84
N GLY A 173 -6.76 20.13 17.76
CA GLY A 173 -5.42 20.46 17.29
C GLY A 173 -4.55 21.14 18.35
N ASP A 174 -5.10 22.10 19.09
CA ASP A 174 -4.38 22.80 20.16
C ASP A 174 -3.98 21.84 21.28
N GLN A 175 -4.91 20.98 21.75
CA GLN A 175 -4.63 19.97 22.77
C GLN A 175 -3.55 18.99 22.32
N ILE A 176 -3.62 18.52 21.07
CA ILE A 176 -2.64 17.61 20.49
C ILE A 176 -1.28 18.31 20.33
N GLY A 177 -1.28 19.59 19.94
CA GLY A 177 -0.10 20.44 19.85
C GLY A 177 0.60 20.60 21.19
N GLU A 178 -0.12 20.83 22.28
CA GLU A 178 0.43 20.91 23.64
C GLU A 178 1.07 19.58 24.07
N ILE A 179 0.39 18.44 23.80
CA ILE A 179 0.93 17.11 24.10
C ILE A 179 2.25 16.89 23.35
N LEU A 180 2.30 17.25 22.07
CA LEU A 180 3.50 17.10 21.25
C LEU A 180 4.63 18.06 21.64
N ASP A 181 4.32 19.30 21.97
CA ASP A 181 5.32 20.31 22.40
C ASP A 181 5.94 19.99 23.77
N GLY A 182 5.21 19.24 24.60
CA GLY A 182 5.75 18.62 25.82
C GLY A 182 6.82 17.56 25.56
N HIS A 183 6.84 16.94 24.36
CA HIS A 183 7.76 15.86 24.04
C HIS A 183 9.06 16.40 23.38
N PRO A 184 10.25 16.17 23.97
CA PRO A 184 11.50 16.77 23.46
C PRO A 184 11.87 16.29 22.05
N ALA A 185 11.52 15.05 21.69
CA ALA A 185 11.78 14.52 20.36
C ALA A 185 11.01 15.25 19.26
N TRP A 186 9.82 15.80 19.55
CA TRP A 186 8.99 16.47 18.56
C TRP A 186 9.67 17.69 17.94
N ARG A 187 10.49 18.42 18.72
CA ARG A 187 11.23 19.59 18.24
C ARG A 187 12.12 19.29 17.04
N LYS A 188 12.64 18.05 16.94
CA LYS A 188 13.45 17.61 15.79
C LYS A 188 12.63 17.57 14.50
N TYR A 189 11.36 17.18 14.58
CA TYR A 189 10.50 16.89 13.43
C TYR A 189 9.52 18.01 13.09
N LYS A 190 9.15 18.86 14.06
CA LYS A 190 8.15 19.93 13.92
C LYS A 190 8.36 20.83 12.70
N HIS A 191 9.61 21.25 12.48
CA HIS A 191 9.99 22.21 11.43
C HIS A 191 10.68 21.57 10.22
N GLN A 192 10.74 20.23 10.14
CA GLN A 192 11.34 19.56 8.99
C GLN A 192 10.31 19.44 7.85
N ASP A 193 10.71 19.84 6.63
CA ASP A 193 9.96 19.61 5.41
C ASP A 193 10.31 18.23 4.86
N HIS A 194 9.37 17.28 5.03
CA HIS A 194 9.56 15.89 4.64
C HIS A 194 9.15 15.59 3.18
N THR A 195 8.80 16.63 2.40
CA THR A 195 8.52 16.52 0.97
C THR A 195 9.75 16.08 0.15
N LEU A 196 10.96 16.33 0.67
CA LEU A 196 12.24 15.94 0.06
C LEU A 196 12.52 14.42 0.06
N PHE A 197 11.77 13.62 0.83
CA PHE A 197 11.96 12.16 0.89
C PHE A 197 11.08 11.40 -0.10
N LEU A 198 10.03 12.03 -0.65
CA LEU A 198 9.17 11.44 -1.67
C LEU A 198 9.72 11.83 -3.05
N THR A 199 10.83 11.20 -3.47
CA THR A 199 11.18 11.24 -4.89
C THR A 199 10.07 10.49 -5.63
N ALA A 200 9.45 11.14 -6.61
CA ALA A 200 8.20 10.73 -7.28
C ALA A 200 8.22 9.35 -7.97
N ASP A 201 9.32 8.60 -7.86
CA ASP A 201 9.58 7.34 -8.56
C ASP A 201 9.63 6.11 -7.63
N GLN A 202 9.42 6.28 -6.31
CA GLN A 202 9.32 5.18 -5.34
C GLN A 202 7.88 4.77 -5.01
N ARG A 203 6.92 4.99 -5.93
CA ARG A 203 5.73 4.11 -5.98
C ARG A 203 6.10 2.82 -6.70
N VAL A 204 7.12 2.13 -6.22
CA VAL A 204 7.12 0.68 -6.42
C VAL A 204 5.88 0.24 -5.66
N ASP A 205 4.87 -0.24 -6.38
CA ASP A 205 3.80 -1.02 -5.77
C ASP A 205 4.52 -2.19 -5.08
N TYR A 206 4.94 -2.00 -3.83
CA TYR A 206 5.58 -2.99 -2.96
C TYR A 206 4.80 -4.32 -3.01
N PHE A 207 3.49 -4.14 -3.22
CA PHE A 207 2.46 -5.08 -3.53
C PHE A 207 2.72 -6.07 -4.68
N LEU A 208 3.47 -5.70 -5.71
CA LEU A 208 3.72 -6.52 -6.90
C LEU A 208 5.07 -7.23 -6.89
N THR A 209 5.97 -6.84 -5.98
CA THR A 209 7.38 -7.25 -6.03
C THR A 209 7.82 -8.10 -4.84
N SER A 210 7.01 -8.17 -3.77
CA SER A 210 7.37 -8.88 -2.54
C SER A 210 7.32 -10.42 -2.62
N ASP A 211 6.67 -11.00 -3.63
CA ASP A 211 6.39 -12.45 -3.64
C ASP A 211 7.52 -13.31 -4.25
N THR A 212 8.64 -12.71 -4.66
CA THR A 212 9.79 -13.45 -5.20
C THR A 212 11.12 -12.76 -4.87
N PRO A 213 12.00 -13.36 -4.04
CA PRO A 213 13.33 -12.81 -3.78
C PRO A 213 14.28 -12.84 -5.00
N ASP A 214 13.87 -13.43 -6.13
CA ASP A 214 14.68 -13.63 -7.34
C ASP A 214 13.93 -13.38 -8.67
N ALA A 215 12.80 -12.66 -8.69
CA ALA A 215 12.17 -12.36 -9.98
C ALA A 215 12.96 -11.26 -10.73
N PRO A 216 13.38 -11.49 -11.98
CA PRO A 216 13.94 -10.44 -12.81
C PRO A 216 12.87 -9.36 -12.99
N GLN A 217 13.27 -8.10 -12.77
CA GLN A 217 12.45 -6.92 -12.99
C GLN A 217 11.72 -7.07 -14.34
N LEU A 218 10.39 -7.20 -14.27
CA LEU A 218 9.55 -7.35 -15.45
C LEU A 218 9.68 -6.05 -16.25
N LEU A 219 10.49 -6.10 -17.31
CA LEU A 219 10.80 -4.98 -18.18
C LEU A 219 9.50 -4.38 -18.70
N THR A 220 9.23 -3.15 -18.29
CA THR A 220 8.28 -2.28 -18.99
C THR A 220 8.72 -2.18 -20.45
N TRP A 221 7.91 -2.73 -21.35
CA TRP A 221 8.03 -2.56 -22.79
C TRP A 221 8.03 -1.06 -23.11
N SER A 222 9.20 -0.48 -23.33
CA SER A 222 9.35 0.82 -23.96
C SER A 222 9.47 0.57 -25.47
N GLY A 223 8.35 0.71 -26.17
CA GLY A 223 8.36 0.73 -27.63
C GLY A 223 9.09 1.97 -28.13
N SER A 224 10.37 1.84 -28.43
CA SER A 224 11.10 2.79 -29.27
C SER A 224 11.10 2.24 -30.69
N VAL A 225 10.37 2.92 -31.57
CA VAL A 225 10.37 2.68 -33.01
C VAL A 225 11.73 3.16 -33.55
N ALA A 226 12.61 2.22 -33.87
CA ALA A 226 13.80 2.51 -34.66
C ALA A 226 13.44 2.43 -36.15
N GLU A 227 13.17 3.62 -36.70
CA GLU A 227 13.04 3.92 -38.11
C GLU A 227 14.30 3.49 -38.87
N THR A 228 14.21 2.46 -39.71
CA THR A 228 15.32 2.05 -40.60
C THR A 228 15.14 2.75 -41.94
N THR A 229 15.85 3.87 -42.12
CA THR A 229 15.95 4.56 -43.40
C THR A 229 16.82 3.78 -44.39
N ALA A 230 16.37 3.82 -45.64
CA ALA A 230 16.84 3.05 -46.77
C ALA A 230 18.28 3.35 -47.20
N ASP A 231 18.95 2.34 -47.75
CA ASP A 231 19.97 2.54 -48.76
C ASP A 231 19.66 1.67 -50.00
N THR A 232 19.10 2.32 -51.01
CA THR A 232 18.84 1.78 -52.35
C THR A 232 20.06 2.01 -53.23
N ARG A 233 20.70 0.94 -53.73
CA ARG A 233 21.47 1.02 -54.98
C ARG A 233 21.48 -0.27 -55.80
N ALA A 234 20.52 -0.30 -56.74
CA ALA A 234 20.66 -0.60 -58.17
C ALA A 234 21.26 -1.94 -58.68
N LEU A 235 20.36 -2.71 -59.32
CA LEU A 235 20.41 -3.20 -60.71
C LEU A 235 21.66 -3.96 -61.21
N ARG A 236 21.47 -5.26 -61.51
CA ARG A 236 21.79 -5.80 -62.85
C ARG A 236 21.12 -7.16 -63.15
N LEU A 237 20.36 -7.18 -64.26
CA LEU A 237 19.82 -8.33 -64.98
C LEU A 237 20.89 -9.01 -65.88
N LYS A 238 20.56 -10.24 -66.32
CA LYS A 238 21.11 -11.10 -67.43
C LYS A 238 21.98 -12.28 -66.97
N ASP A 239 21.91 -13.50 -67.53
CA ASP A 239 21.18 -14.11 -68.66
C ASP A 239 21.34 -15.66 -68.59
N GLY A 240 20.44 -16.44 -69.22
CA GLY A 240 20.70 -17.77 -69.84
C GLY A 240 20.26 -19.04 -69.08
N SER A 241 19.12 -19.70 -69.39
CA SER A 241 18.91 -20.75 -70.44
C SER A 241 19.56 -22.10 -70.09
N THR A 242 18.89 -23.24 -69.84
CA THR A 242 18.00 -24.12 -70.66
C THR A 242 17.58 -25.30 -69.72
N THR A 243 16.45 -26.01 -69.77
CA THR A 243 15.94 -26.88 -70.85
C THR A 243 14.51 -27.39 -70.54
N THR A 244 13.70 -27.47 -71.59
CA THR A 244 12.43 -28.17 -71.91
C THR A 244 12.29 -29.59 -71.28
N THR A 245 11.13 -30.15 -70.91
CA THR A 245 10.06 -30.68 -71.82
C THR A 245 8.83 -31.21 -71.05
N THR A 246 7.65 -30.96 -71.65
CA THR A 246 6.30 -31.56 -71.52
C THR A 246 6.32 -33.11 -71.58
N THR A 247 5.44 -33.89 -70.94
CA THR A 247 4.10 -34.40 -71.39
C THR A 247 3.59 -35.39 -70.32
N THR A 248 2.38 -35.24 -69.74
CA THR A 248 1.08 -35.87 -70.11
C THR A 248 0.97 -37.41 -70.03
N THR A 249 -0.08 -37.84 -69.31
CA THR A 249 -0.98 -39.01 -69.52
C THR A 249 -0.68 -40.38 -68.88
N THR A 250 -1.61 -40.76 -67.97
CA THR A 250 -2.26 -42.07 -67.75
C THR A 250 -1.42 -43.34 -67.61
N THR A 251 -1.53 -43.98 -66.45
CA THR A 251 -2.53 -45.06 -66.22
C THR A 251 -2.83 -45.18 -64.73
#